data_AF-A0A9D4I9F7-F1
#
_entry.id   AF-A0A9D4I9F7-F1
#
_cell.length_a   1.000
_cell.length_b   1.000
_cell.length_c   1.000
_cell.angle_alpha   90.00
_cell.angle_beta   90.00
_cell.angle_gamma   90.00
#
_symmetry.space_group_name_H-M   'P 1'
#
loop_
_entity.id
_entity.type
_entity.pdbx_description
1 polymer ?
#
loop_
_entity_poly.entity_id
_entity_poly.type
_entity_poly.pdbx_seq_one_letter_code
_entity_poly.pdbx_strand_id
1 'polypeptide(L)'
;MACITCKIEKLPNEFPPSTVTENCFHPILCCLRCTMKAVKDTSKCPHPDCNQPAKLADPTLKFFQAILDDMFKMYDVTDDYVPTFTPNVSGLNNGRLTVSLLTGESVTIPFNPNMDVLELKLKVQQELKHDVNKQKLLYRDKELTDFLENGSKARLNQFSVQPNSTIMLVVLLFAIPENFNDVVFDLYWGYPSHGRDYLDASCLMFSGTQFYSLCDFGNTRPCTAIRHSGDIMDDLGRKGHHTMNVSLKNMPSTVTHLFFTLSAWSSPNISRYPNPSLKFYEASKPGKDLCKTTFQHAGAYQAVVMCSLSRGKHGKWEIFESGKCSAGNARNYEPLKATIQTLISQGY
;
A
#
# COMPACT_ATOMS: atom_id res chain seq x y z
N MET A 1 15.70 2.21 14.27
CA MET A 1 16.56 2.02 15.47
C MET A 1 17.00 0.57 15.51
N ALA A 2 18.23 0.25 15.93
CA ALA A 2 18.67 -1.14 16.05
C ALA A 2 18.10 -1.77 17.34
N CYS A 3 17.53 -2.97 17.24
CA CYS A 3 17.08 -3.69 18.42
C CYS A 3 18.27 -4.21 19.23
N ILE A 4 18.32 -3.94 20.54
CA ILE A 4 19.45 -4.35 21.36
C ILE A 4 19.59 -5.88 21.52
N THR A 5 18.50 -6.63 21.32
CA THR A 5 18.49 -8.10 21.43
C THR A 5 18.90 -8.78 20.13
N CYS A 6 18.21 -8.52 19.00
CA CYS A 6 18.53 -9.19 17.73
C CYS A 6 19.57 -8.46 16.88
N LYS A 7 19.98 -7.24 17.27
CA LYS A 7 20.97 -6.39 16.56
C LYS A 7 20.59 -6.01 15.12
N ILE A 8 19.35 -6.27 14.71
CA ILE A 8 18.81 -5.89 13.40
C ILE A 8 18.28 -4.46 13.47
N GLU A 9 18.47 -3.67 12.40
CA GLU A 9 17.80 -2.38 12.24
C GLU A 9 16.30 -2.58 12.01
N LYS A 10 15.51 -1.85 12.79
CA LYS A 10 14.06 -2.00 12.87
C LYS A 10 13.36 -0.67 12.63
N LEU A 11 12.22 -0.74 11.93
CA LEU A 11 11.34 0.39 11.75
C LEU A 11 10.73 0.81 13.11
N PRO A 12 10.34 2.08 13.31
CA PRO A 12 9.77 2.53 14.59
C PRO A 12 8.54 1.74 15.04
N ASN A 13 7.71 1.28 14.10
CA ASN A 13 6.52 0.47 14.36
C ASN A 13 6.82 -1.01 14.70
N GLU A 14 8.06 -1.47 14.54
CA GLU A 14 8.49 -2.80 15.01
C GLU A 14 8.90 -2.78 16.50
N PHE A 15 8.89 -1.62 17.16
CA PHE A 15 9.12 -1.49 18.60
C PHE A 15 7.79 -1.40 19.35
N PRO A 16 7.74 -1.87 20.62
CA PRO A 16 6.59 -1.70 21.47
C PRO A 16 6.12 -0.24 21.48
N PRO A 17 4.81 0.03 21.35
CA PRO A 17 4.28 1.38 21.42
C PRO A 17 4.31 1.95 22.85
N SER A 18 4.50 1.09 23.84
CA SER A 18 4.64 1.45 25.25
C SER A 18 5.64 0.51 25.93
N THR A 19 6.02 0.83 27.17
CA THR A 19 6.79 -0.09 27.99
C THR A 19 6.00 -1.36 28.30
N VAL A 20 6.71 -2.42 28.69
CA VAL A 20 6.13 -3.75 28.97
C VAL A 20 5.15 -3.71 30.14
N THR A 21 5.45 -2.88 31.15
CA THR A 21 4.54 -2.59 32.27
C THR A 21 4.55 -1.10 32.57
N GLU A 22 3.57 -0.63 33.34
CA GLU A 22 3.50 0.77 33.81
C GLU A 22 4.62 1.12 34.81
N ASN A 23 5.26 0.11 35.40
CA ASN A 23 6.38 0.26 36.36
C ASN A 23 7.76 0.27 35.67
N CYS A 24 7.81 0.21 34.34
CA CYS A 24 9.04 0.30 33.56
C CYS A 24 9.41 1.77 33.31
N PHE A 25 10.51 2.25 33.91
CA PHE A 25 11.01 3.60 33.71
C PHE A 25 12.29 3.61 32.87
N HIS A 26 12.18 3.19 31.62
CA HIS A 26 13.31 3.11 30.69
C HIS A 26 12.84 3.24 29.24
N PRO A 27 13.73 3.63 28.31
CA PRO A 27 13.41 3.67 26.89
C PRO A 27 13.11 2.28 26.32
N ILE A 28 12.42 2.26 25.19
CA ILE A 28 12.05 1.04 24.46
C ILE A 28 13.17 0.73 23.46
N LEU A 29 13.99 -0.26 23.78
CA LEU A 29 15.19 -0.61 22.99
C LEU A 29 15.11 -1.99 22.33
N CYS A 30 14.08 -2.78 22.68
CA CYS A 30 13.84 -4.12 22.15
C CYS A 30 12.64 -4.11 21.20
N CYS A 31 12.75 -4.73 20.03
CA CYS A 31 11.63 -4.85 19.09
C CYS A 31 10.52 -5.75 19.66
N LEU A 32 9.30 -5.63 19.14
CA LEU A 32 8.11 -6.37 19.60
C LEU A 32 8.36 -7.88 19.66
N ARG A 33 8.96 -8.47 18.61
CA ARG A 33 9.28 -9.90 18.56
C ARG A 33 10.25 -10.34 19.66
N CYS A 34 11.33 -9.59 19.85
CA CYS A 34 12.31 -9.88 20.90
C CYS A 34 11.73 -9.68 22.29
N THR A 35 10.89 -8.66 22.48
CA THR A 35 10.18 -8.39 23.72
C THR A 35 9.23 -9.54 24.07
N MET A 36 8.40 -9.98 23.13
CA MET A 36 7.46 -11.09 23.35
C MET A 36 8.17 -12.41 23.62
N LYS A 37 9.26 -12.70 22.89
CA LYS A 37 10.09 -13.89 23.13
C LYS A 37 10.74 -13.85 24.51
N ALA A 38 11.37 -12.75 24.89
CA ALA A 38 12.05 -12.62 26.18
C ALA A 38 11.08 -12.70 27.36
N VAL A 39 9.89 -12.09 27.26
CA VAL A 39 8.84 -12.20 28.30
C VAL A 39 8.32 -13.64 28.39
N LYS A 40 8.17 -14.34 27.25
CA LYS A 40 7.82 -15.78 27.24
C LYS A 40 8.86 -16.62 27.97
N ASP A 41 10.14 -16.37 27.73
CA ASP A 41 11.24 -17.20 28.22
C ASP A 41 11.60 -16.88 29.69
N THR A 42 11.40 -15.63 30.13
CA THR A 42 11.90 -15.14 31.44
C THR A 42 10.82 -14.59 32.38
N SER A 43 9.59 -14.37 31.89
CA SER A 43 8.50 -13.71 32.63
C SER A 43 8.87 -12.33 33.20
N LYS A 44 9.76 -11.60 32.51
CA LYS A 44 10.31 -10.31 32.92
C LYS A 44 10.50 -9.37 31.72
N CYS A 45 10.63 -8.07 32.02
CA CYS A 45 11.00 -7.06 31.03
C CYS A 45 12.35 -7.40 30.35
N PRO A 46 12.49 -7.24 29.02
CA PRO A 46 13.72 -7.56 28.29
C PRO A 46 14.80 -6.47 28.36
N HIS A 47 14.53 -5.33 29.00
CA HIS A 47 15.50 -4.25 29.10
C HIS A 47 16.60 -4.62 30.10
N PRO A 48 17.90 -4.50 29.77
CA PRO A 48 19.01 -4.94 30.62
C PRO A 48 18.97 -4.39 32.05
N ASP A 49 18.59 -3.12 32.17
CA ASP A 49 18.52 -2.41 33.46
C ASP A 49 17.13 -2.48 34.13
N CYS A 50 16.26 -3.41 33.71
CA CYS A 50 14.90 -3.54 34.23
C CYS A 50 14.60 -4.97 34.65
N ASN A 51 14.07 -5.14 35.86
CA ASN A 51 13.69 -6.46 36.40
C ASN A 51 12.19 -6.54 36.73
N GLN A 52 11.37 -5.68 36.11
CA GLN A 52 9.92 -5.69 36.32
C GLN A 52 9.31 -7.01 35.81
N PRO A 53 8.46 -7.68 36.61
CA PRO A 53 7.77 -8.90 36.18
C PRO A 53 6.76 -8.58 35.08
N ALA A 54 6.65 -9.46 34.09
CA ALA A 54 5.69 -9.32 32.99
C ALA A 54 5.17 -10.69 32.56
N LYS A 55 3.87 -10.78 32.28
CA LYS A 55 3.23 -12.02 31.83
C LYS A 55 2.59 -11.81 30.48
N LEU A 56 2.65 -12.82 29.62
CA LEU A 56 1.99 -12.78 28.31
C LEU A 56 0.46 -12.59 28.40
N ALA A 57 -0.14 -12.92 29.55
CA ALA A 57 -1.56 -12.71 29.80
C ALA A 57 -1.93 -11.25 30.10
N ASP A 58 -0.95 -10.39 30.40
CA ASP A 58 -1.17 -8.99 30.75
C ASP A 58 -1.77 -8.23 29.56
N PRO A 59 -2.69 -7.27 29.78
CA PRO A 59 -3.35 -6.54 28.71
C PRO A 59 -2.39 -5.88 27.72
N THR A 60 -1.28 -5.31 28.21
CA THR A 60 -0.22 -4.69 27.41
C THR A 60 0.48 -5.70 26.50
N LEU A 61 0.77 -6.90 27.00
CA LEU A 61 1.45 -7.95 26.22
C LEU A 61 0.49 -8.62 25.23
N LYS A 62 -0.79 -8.74 25.57
CA LYS A 62 -1.84 -9.15 24.62
C LYS A 62 -2.01 -8.12 23.50
N PHE A 63 -1.91 -6.82 23.82
CA PHE A 63 -1.91 -5.77 22.81
C PHE A 63 -0.68 -5.84 21.90
N PHE A 64 0.51 -6.08 22.45
CA PHE A 64 1.73 -6.30 21.65
C PHE A 64 1.63 -7.56 20.78
N GLN A 65 1.04 -8.64 21.32
CA GLN A 65 0.76 -9.85 20.55
C GLN A 65 -0.22 -9.55 19.41
N ALA A 66 -1.28 -8.79 19.65
CA ALA A 66 -2.24 -8.40 18.61
C ALA A 66 -1.58 -7.54 17.52
N ILE A 67 -0.66 -6.64 17.88
CA ILE A 67 0.15 -5.89 16.89
C ILE A 67 1.03 -6.84 16.08
N LEU A 68 1.72 -7.79 16.72
CA LEU A 68 2.51 -8.80 16.01
C LEU A 68 1.64 -9.68 15.11
N ASP A 69 0.52 -10.17 15.60
CA ASP A 69 -0.41 -11.02 14.87
C ASP A 69 -0.99 -10.25 13.67
N ASP A 70 -1.26 -8.95 13.82
CA ASP A 70 -1.71 -8.11 12.71
C ASP A 70 -0.58 -7.86 11.68
N MET A 71 0.65 -7.66 12.15
CA MET A 71 1.84 -7.56 11.30
C MET A 71 2.20 -8.87 10.58
N PHE A 72 1.75 -10.03 11.10
CA PHE A 72 2.10 -11.37 10.60
C PHE A 72 0.88 -12.25 10.32
N LYS A 73 -0.31 -11.66 10.11
CA LYS A 73 -1.56 -12.39 9.84
C LYS A 73 -1.42 -13.14 8.51
N MET A 74 -1.18 -14.45 8.61
CA MET A 74 -1.36 -15.37 7.49
C MET A 74 -2.84 -15.67 7.36
N TYR A 75 -3.39 -15.52 6.15
CA TYR A 75 -4.62 -16.22 5.79
C TYR A 75 -4.24 -17.65 5.42
N ASP A 76 -5.02 -18.63 5.88
CA ASP A 76 -4.79 -20.05 5.64
C ASP A 76 -4.62 -20.33 4.14
N VAL A 77 -3.38 -20.69 3.79
CA VAL A 77 -3.04 -21.30 2.52
C VAL A 77 -3.32 -22.79 2.72
N THR A 78 -4.21 -23.36 1.91
CA THR A 78 -4.37 -24.81 1.83
C THR A 78 -3.03 -25.45 1.47
N ASP A 79 -2.56 -26.34 2.33
CA ASP A 79 -1.37 -27.18 2.14
C ASP A 79 -1.37 -27.77 0.72
N ASP A 80 -0.38 -27.37 -0.07
CA ASP A 80 0.41 -28.27 -0.90
C ASP A 80 1.49 -27.42 -1.59
N TYR A 81 2.74 -27.63 -1.14
CA TYR A 81 4.03 -27.33 -1.80
C TYR A 81 4.98 -26.44 -0.97
N VAL A 82 5.81 -27.10 -0.15
CA VAL A 82 7.04 -26.54 0.41
C VAL A 82 8.22 -27.18 -0.30
N PRO A 83 8.91 -26.52 -1.24
CA PRO A 83 10.20 -26.99 -1.73
C PRO A 83 11.30 -26.49 -0.79
N THR A 84 12.04 -27.43 -0.21
CA THR A 84 13.32 -27.17 0.47
C THR A 84 14.38 -26.82 -0.57
N PHE A 85 14.95 -25.61 -0.50
CA PHE A 85 16.08 -25.20 -1.32
C PHE A 85 17.39 -25.28 -0.53
N THR A 86 18.31 -26.10 -1.02
CA THR A 86 19.74 -26.00 -0.75
C THR A 86 20.37 -25.00 -1.74
N PRO A 87 21.22 -24.06 -1.29
CA PRO A 87 21.82 -23.09 -2.18
C PRO A 87 22.99 -23.73 -2.95
N ASN A 88 22.78 -24.06 -4.22
CA ASN A 88 23.86 -24.26 -5.17
C ASN A 88 24.23 -22.91 -5.79
N VAL A 89 25.35 -22.34 -5.32
CA VAL A 89 25.97 -21.16 -5.91
C VAL A 89 26.84 -21.63 -7.06
N SER A 90 26.45 -21.31 -8.29
CA SER A 90 27.31 -21.45 -9.47
C SER A 90 26.94 -20.40 -10.51
N GLY A 91 27.86 -19.48 -10.78
CA GLY A 91 27.80 -18.57 -11.93
C GLY A 91 27.83 -17.09 -11.58
N LEU A 92 29.04 -16.52 -11.55
CA LEU A 92 29.32 -15.09 -11.46
C LEU A 92 28.74 -14.34 -12.66
N ASN A 93 27.59 -13.70 -12.46
CA ASN A 93 27.24 -12.45 -13.13
C ASN A 93 27.01 -11.43 -12.02
N ASN A 94 27.96 -10.51 -11.79
CA ASN A 94 27.91 -9.48 -10.75
C ASN A 94 26.83 -8.39 -11.00
N GLY A 95 25.73 -8.73 -11.66
CA GLY A 95 24.60 -7.84 -11.84
C GLY A 95 23.72 -7.83 -10.60
N ARG A 96 23.09 -6.69 -10.34
CA ARG A 96 22.01 -6.57 -9.36
C ARG A 96 20.71 -6.24 -10.08
N LEU A 97 19.58 -6.56 -9.47
CA LEU A 97 18.26 -6.22 -9.96
C LEU A 97 17.59 -5.37 -8.89
N THR A 98 17.11 -4.19 -9.24
CA THR A 98 16.33 -3.37 -8.30
C THR A 98 14.85 -3.60 -8.57
N VAL A 99 14.09 -3.97 -7.55
CA VAL A 99 12.62 -3.98 -7.62
C VAL A 99 12.13 -2.78 -6.81
N SER A 100 11.39 -1.87 -7.44
CA SER A 100 10.95 -0.61 -6.82
C SER A 100 9.45 -0.42 -6.89
N LEU A 101 8.87 0.02 -5.78
CA LEU A 101 7.53 0.58 -5.72
C LEU A 101 7.54 2.05 -6.12
N LEU A 102 6.36 2.56 -6.51
CA LEU A 102 6.16 3.99 -6.76
C LEU A 102 6.27 4.87 -5.52
N THR A 103 6.05 4.29 -4.34
CA THR A 103 6.26 4.94 -3.05
C THR A 103 7.72 5.37 -2.84
N GLY A 104 8.65 4.80 -3.63
CA GLY A 104 10.09 5.00 -3.51
C GLY A 104 10.78 3.88 -2.73
N GLU A 105 10.02 2.99 -2.10
CA GLU A 105 10.55 1.79 -1.47
C GLU A 105 11.12 0.84 -2.54
N SER A 106 12.28 0.24 -2.26
CA SER A 106 12.92 -0.67 -3.21
C SER A 106 13.77 -1.72 -2.51
N VAL A 107 13.97 -2.84 -3.21
CA VAL A 107 14.84 -3.93 -2.80
C VAL A 107 15.84 -4.21 -3.92
N THR A 108 17.07 -4.57 -3.55
CA THR A 108 18.08 -4.96 -4.53
C THR A 108 18.46 -6.43 -4.38
N ILE A 109 18.15 -7.22 -5.42
CA ILE A 109 18.29 -8.68 -5.46
C ILE A 109 19.46 -9.05 -6.39
N PRO A 110 20.26 -10.09 -6.09
CA PRO A 110 21.28 -10.58 -7.02
C PRO A 110 20.65 -11.01 -8.35
N PHE A 111 21.21 -10.54 -9.48
CA PHE A 111 20.69 -10.88 -10.79
C PHE A 111 21.12 -12.28 -11.20
N ASN A 112 20.14 -13.13 -11.55
CA ASN A 112 20.37 -14.39 -12.21
C ASN A 112 19.40 -14.48 -13.40
N PRO A 113 19.88 -14.55 -14.66
CA PRO A 113 19.01 -14.59 -15.83
C PRO A 113 18.09 -15.83 -15.87
N ASN A 114 18.46 -16.89 -15.16
CA ASN A 114 17.68 -18.12 -15.05
C ASN A 114 16.76 -18.16 -13.82
N MET A 115 16.70 -17.08 -13.03
CA MET A 115 15.76 -16.96 -11.91
C MET A 115 14.32 -17.02 -12.43
N ASP A 116 13.50 -17.85 -11.79
CA ASP A 116 12.07 -17.93 -12.10
C ASP A 116 11.36 -16.68 -11.55
N VAL A 117 10.31 -16.19 -12.24
CA VAL A 117 9.56 -14.99 -11.80
C VAL A 117 8.95 -15.19 -10.41
N LEU A 118 8.46 -16.39 -10.11
CA LEU A 118 7.94 -16.74 -8.78
C LEU A 118 9.03 -16.64 -7.69
N GLU A 119 10.26 -17.03 -8.00
CA GLU A 119 11.39 -16.90 -7.08
C GLU A 119 11.71 -15.42 -6.80
N LEU A 120 11.66 -14.57 -7.83
CA LEU A 120 11.81 -13.13 -7.68
C LEU A 120 10.71 -12.56 -6.77
N LYS A 121 9.44 -12.93 -6.99
CA LYS A 121 8.32 -12.48 -6.14
C LYS A 121 8.45 -12.91 -4.68
N LEU A 122 8.93 -14.13 -4.42
CA LEU A 122 9.20 -14.61 -3.07
C LEU A 122 10.29 -13.77 -2.37
N LYS A 123 11.36 -13.42 -3.08
CA LYS A 123 12.41 -12.52 -2.54
C LYS A 123 11.88 -11.11 -2.26
N VAL A 124 11.05 -10.59 -3.16
CA VAL A 124 10.37 -9.31 -2.97
C VAL A 124 9.43 -9.36 -1.75
N GLN A 125 8.67 -10.43 -1.54
CA GLN A 125 7.83 -10.60 -0.35
C GLN A 125 8.66 -10.63 0.93
N GLN A 126 9.81 -11.32 0.91
CA GLN A 126 10.68 -11.40 2.08
C GLN A 126 11.21 -10.03 2.51
N GLU A 127 11.52 -9.15 1.57
CA GLU A 127 12.11 -7.84 1.86
C GLU A 127 11.05 -6.75 2.03
N LEU A 128 10.09 -6.64 1.09
CA LEU A 128 9.08 -5.58 1.01
C LEU A 128 7.71 -5.97 1.62
N LYS A 129 7.55 -7.21 2.09
CA LYS A 129 6.33 -7.71 2.78
C LYS A 129 5.03 -7.70 1.96
N HIS A 130 5.09 -7.49 0.65
CA HIS A 130 3.92 -7.63 -0.22
C HIS A 130 3.69 -9.10 -0.60
N ASP A 131 2.45 -9.58 -0.45
CA ASP A 131 2.06 -10.95 -0.80
C ASP A 131 2.33 -11.28 -2.28
N VAL A 132 2.89 -12.46 -2.56
CA VAL A 132 3.26 -12.90 -3.93
C VAL A 132 2.10 -12.78 -4.92
N ASN A 133 0.87 -13.09 -4.52
CA ASN A 133 -0.30 -13.03 -5.40
C ASN A 133 -0.76 -11.60 -5.69
N LYS A 134 -0.34 -10.64 -4.87
CA LYS A 134 -0.59 -9.21 -5.06
C LYS A 134 0.52 -8.53 -5.84
N GLN A 135 1.64 -9.21 -6.09
CA GLN A 135 2.77 -8.62 -6.81
C GLN A 135 2.58 -8.74 -8.32
N LYS A 136 2.44 -7.59 -8.98
CA LYS A 136 2.54 -7.46 -10.43
C LYS A 136 3.87 -6.80 -10.78
N LEU A 137 4.78 -7.57 -11.36
CA LEU A 137 6.12 -7.11 -11.72
C LEU A 137 6.12 -6.66 -13.19
N LEU A 138 6.58 -5.44 -13.44
CA LEU A 138 6.62 -4.83 -14.77
C LEU A 138 8.06 -4.50 -15.16
N TYR A 139 8.44 -4.88 -16.36
CA TYR A 139 9.73 -4.53 -16.96
C TYR A 139 9.51 -4.06 -18.40
N ARG A 140 9.86 -2.79 -18.70
CA ARG A 140 9.64 -2.17 -20.02
C ARG A 140 8.21 -2.39 -20.53
N ASP A 141 7.24 -2.09 -19.68
CA ASP A 141 5.79 -2.21 -19.94
C ASP A 141 5.29 -3.65 -20.19
N LYS A 142 6.15 -4.66 -19.99
CA LYS A 142 5.76 -6.07 -19.98
C LYS A 142 5.64 -6.59 -18.57
N GLU A 143 4.49 -7.20 -18.30
CA GLU A 143 4.27 -8.00 -17.10
C GLU A 143 5.13 -9.26 -17.13
N LEU A 144 5.88 -9.49 -16.05
CA LEU A 144 6.57 -10.75 -15.81
C LEU A 144 5.54 -11.73 -15.24
N THR A 145 5.06 -12.64 -16.10
CA THR A 145 4.11 -13.69 -15.69
C THR A 145 4.84 -14.84 -15.01
N ASP A 146 4.18 -15.56 -14.11
CA ASP A 146 4.80 -16.70 -13.39
C ASP A 146 5.03 -17.91 -14.32
N PHE A 147 4.18 -18.05 -15.34
CA PHE A 147 4.20 -19.15 -16.31
C PHE A 147 4.17 -18.61 -17.75
N LEU A 148 4.75 -19.39 -18.66
CA LEU A 148 4.60 -19.23 -20.10
C LEU A 148 3.31 -19.89 -20.60
N GLU A 149 2.93 -19.63 -21.86
CA GLU A 149 1.74 -20.21 -22.49
C GLU A 149 1.74 -21.74 -22.50
N ASN A 150 2.91 -22.37 -22.53
CA ASN A 150 3.08 -23.82 -22.47
C ASN A 150 3.02 -24.40 -21.03
N GLY A 151 2.72 -23.58 -20.03
CA GLY A 151 2.62 -23.98 -18.62
C GLY A 151 3.96 -24.13 -17.88
N SER A 152 5.09 -23.95 -18.54
CA SER A 152 6.40 -23.95 -17.88
C SER A 152 6.64 -22.66 -17.09
N LYS A 153 7.47 -22.73 -16.04
CA LYS A 153 7.85 -21.54 -15.24
C LYS A 153 8.57 -20.53 -16.11
N ALA A 154 8.15 -19.26 -16.02
CA ALA A 154 8.79 -18.19 -16.76
C ALA A 154 10.03 -17.66 -16.00
N ARG A 155 11.05 -17.25 -16.75
CA ARG A 155 12.36 -16.82 -16.27
C ARG A 155 12.71 -15.42 -16.75
N LEU A 156 13.57 -14.72 -16.00
CA LEU A 156 13.94 -13.33 -16.30
C LEU A 156 14.53 -13.14 -17.70
N ASN A 157 15.32 -14.09 -18.21
CA ASN A 157 15.89 -14.02 -19.55
C ASN A 157 14.84 -14.05 -20.67
N GLN A 158 13.71 -14.74 -20.48
CA GLN A 158 12.62 -14.82 -21.46
C GLN A 158 11.93 -13.46 -21.65
N PHE A 159 11.97 -12.61 -20.62
CA PHE A 159 11.51 -11.22 -20.68
C PHE A 159 12.62 -10.23 -21.02
N SER A 160 13.82 -10.72 -21.38
CA SER A 160 14.99 -9.90 -21.71
C SER A 160 15.43 -8.95 -20.58
N VAL A 161 15.18 -9.33 -19.32
CA VAL A 161 15.64 -8.56 -18.15
C VAL A 161 17.17 -8.54 -18.14
N GLN A 162 17.73 -7.33 -18.02
CA GLN A 162 19.18 -7.12 -18.04
C GLN A 162 19.73 -6.97 -16.62
N PRO A 163 21.02 -7.27 -16.38
CA PRO A 163 21.66 -6.92 -15.12
C PRO A 163 21.62 -5.40 -14.90
N ASN A 164 21.55 -4.99 -13.64
CA ASN A 164 21.49 -3.59 -13.17
C ASN A 164 20.25 -2.83 -13.66
N SER A 165 19.20 -3.55 -14.04
CA SER A 165 17.92 -2.94 -14.42
C SER A 165 16.98 -2.78 -13.23
N THR A 166 15.93 -1.97 -13.43
CA THR A 166 14.85 -1.77 -12.47
C THR A 166 13.58 -2.44 -12.97
N ILE A 167 12.96 -3.24 -12.11
CA ILE A 167 11.62 -3.79 -12.28
C ILE A 167 10.68 -2.98 -11.40
N MET A 168 9.56 -2.55 -11.95
CA MET A 168 8.53 -1.89 -11.18
C MET A 168 7.65 -2.95 -10.50
N LEU A 169 7.42 -2.79 -9.20
CA LEU A 169 6.41 -3.54 -8.47
C LEU A 169 5.14 -2.71 -8.37
N VAL A 170 4.05 -3.26 -8.90
CA VAL A 170 2.69 -2.76 -8.72
C VAL A 170 1.94 -3.72 -7.79
N VAL A 171 1.34 -3.19 -6.74
CA VAL A 171 0.63 -3.99 -5.73
C VAL A 171 -0.86 -4.00 -6.03
N LEU A 172 -1.39 -5.18 -6.37
CA LEU A 172 -2.83 -5.41 -6.52
C LEU A 172 -3.49 -5.43 -5.14
N LEU A 173 -4.35 -4.44 -4.89
CA LEU A 173 -5.16 -4.39 -3.67
C LEU A 173 -6.34 -5.35 -3.75
N PHE A 174 -7.03 -5.33 -4.90
CA PHE A 174 -8.26 -6.09 -5.10
C PHE A 174 -8.59 -6.22 -6.59
N ALA A 175 -8.88 -7.44 -7.04
CA ALA A 175 -9.51 -7.66 -8.35
C ALA A 175 -11.03 -7.57 -8.18
N ILE A 176 -11.69 -6.65 -8.88
CA ILE A 176 -13.11 -6.43 -8.69
C ILE A 176 -13.91 -7.54 -9.41
N PRO A 177 -14.74 -8.32 -8.68
CA PRO A 177 -15.62 -9.30 -9.29
C PRO A 177 -16.57 -8.68 -10.32
N GLU A 178 -16.86 -9.37 -11.42
CA GLU A 178 -17.70 -8.86 -12.52
C GLU A 178 -19.15 -8.55 -12.11
N ASN A 179 -19.62 -9.16 -11.04
CA ASN A 179 -20.95 -8.90 -10.50
C ASN A 179 -21.04 -7.58 -9.73
N PHE A 180 -19.92 -6.90 -9.45
CA PHE A 180 -19.94 -5.58 -8.84
C PHE A 180 -20.40 -4.56 -9.88
N ASN A 181 -21.41 -3.78 -9.51
CA ASN A 181 -21.93 -2.71 -10.36
C ASN A 181 -21.31 -1.38 -9.96
N ASP A 182 -21.43 -1.05 -8.68
CA ASP A 182 -21.06 0.25 -8.13
C ASP A 182 -20.13 0.07 -6.94
N VAL A 183 -19.06 0.86 -6.92
CA VAL A 183 -18.10 0.91 -5.81
C VAL A 183 -18.04 2.33 -5.26
N VAL A 184 -17.72 2.45 -3.97
CA VAL A 184 -17.73 3.70 -3.25
C VAL A 184 -16.39 3.92 -2.59
N PHE A 185 -15.83 5.10 -2.82
CA PHE A 185 -14.72 5.67 -2.06
C PHE A 185 -15.30 6.61 -1.03
N ASP A 186 -14.96 6.40 0.23
CA ASP A 186 -15.61 7.05 1.37
C ASP A 186 -14.53 7.60 2.30
N LEU A 187 -14.32 8.93 2.23
CA LEU A 187 -13.22 9.63 2.89
C LEU A 187 -13.72 10.45 4.08
N TYR A 188 -13.09 10.26 5.24
CA TYR A 188 -13.28 11.09 6.43
C TYR A 188 -11.98 11.80 6.81
N TRP A 189 -12.10 13.00 7.37
CA TRP A 189 -11.00 13.72 8.01
C TRP A 189 -11.48 14.54 9.21
N GLY A 190 -10.57 14.86 10.12
CA GLY A 190 -10.79 15.91 11.12
C GLY A 190 -10.20 17.24 10.66
N TYR A 191 -10.72 18.34 11.20
CA TYR A 191 -10.20 19.68 10.88
C TYR A 191 -8.79 19.87 11.43
N PRO A 192 -7.96 20.72 10.78
CA PRO A 192 -6.70 21.14 11.36
C PRO A 192 -6.85 21.77 12.74
N SER A 193 -5.75 21.93 13.47
CA SER A 193 -5.76 22.52 14.81
C SER A 193 -6.39 23.91 14.83
N HIS A 194 -6.22 24.68 13.75
CA HIS A 194 -6.79 26.02 13.58
C HIS A 194 -7.77 26.06 12.40
N GLY A 195 -9.04 26.35 12.71
CA GLY A 195 -10.08 26.59 11.71
C GLY A 195 -10.60 25.34 11.00
N ARG A 196 -11.47 25.59 10.02
CA ARG A 196 -12.02 24.61 9.09
C ARG A 196 -11.10 24.54 7.86
N ASP A 197 -10.81 23.34 7.39
CA ASP A 197 -10.14 23.12 6.11
C ASP A 197 -10.60 21.79 5.49
N TYR A 198 -10.24 21.60 4.22
CA TYR A 198 -10.76 20.54 3.36
C TYR A 198 -9.65 19.58 2.94
N LEU A 199 -9.88 18.29 3.13
CA LEU A 199 -9.03 17.24 2.60
C LEU A 199 -9.75 16.62 1.41
N ASP A 200 -9.31 16.97 0.21
CA ASP A 200 -10.01 16.66 -1.03
C ASP A 200 -9.59 15.31 -1.59
N ALA A 201 -10.51 14.35 -1.69
CA ALA A 201 -10.37 13.26 -2.63
C ALA A 201 -10.87 13.69 -4.02
N SER A 202 -10.20 13.23 -5.06
CA SER A 202 -10.62 13.50 -6.44
C SER A 202 -10.34 12.28 -7.31
N CYS A 203 -11.06 12.16 -8.42
CA CYS A 203 -10.83 11.12 -9.39
C CYS A 203 -10.43 11.73 -10.74
N LEU A 204 -9.23 11.41 -11.20
CA LEU A 204 -8.74 11.79 -12.51
C LEU A 204 -8.85 10.59 -13.45
N MET A 205 -9.63 10.75 -14.51
CA MET A 205 -9.90 9.72 -15.51
C MET A 205 -8.95 9.88 -16.70
N PHE A 206 -8.46 8.75 -17.22
CA PHE A 206 -7.54 8.71 -18.35
C PHE A 206 -7.95 7.67 -19.40
N SER A 207 -7.60 7.94 -20.65
CA SER A 207 -7.64 7.03 -21.80
C SER A 207 -6.21 6.78 -22.26
N GLY A 208 -5.63 5.64 -21.89
CA GLY A 208 -4.18 5.48 -21.89
C GLY A 208 -3.53 6.60 -21.09
N THR A 209 -2.58 7.32 -21.68
CA THR A 209 -1.90 8.49 -21.06
C THR A 209 -2.65 9.81 -21.25
N GLN A 210 -3.73 9.83 -22.03
CA GLN A 210 -4.50 11.05 -22.32
C GLN A 210 -5.47 11.34 -21.17
N PHE A 211 -5.39 12.55 -20.61
CA PHE A 211 -6.37 13.02 -19.62
C PHE A 211 -7.75 13.10 -20.25
N TYR A 212 -8.74 12.48 -19.61
CA TYR A 212 -10.13 12.44 -20.08
C TYR A 212 -11.00 13.46 -19.33
N SER A 213 -11.11 13.35 -18.01
CA SER A 213 -11.90 14.27 -17.19
C SER A 213 -11.54 14.16 -15.71
N LEU A 214 -11.97 15.15 -14.92
CA LEU A 214 -11.80 15.25 -13.47
C LEU A 214 -13.15 15.19 -12.77
N CYS A 215 -13.25 14.42 -11.68
CA CYS A 215 -14.36 14.43 -10.72
C CYS A 215 -13.85 14.92 -9.37
N ASP A 216 -14.39 16.01 -8.86
CA ASP A 216 -14.02 16.63 -7.58
C ASP A 216 -15.22 17.38 -6.96
N PHE A 217 -14.97 18.19 -5.93
CA PHE A 217 -15.98 19.00 -5.25
C PHE A 217 -16.66 20.03 -6.18
N GLY A 218 -15.96 20.55 -7.20
CA GLY A 218 -16.46 21.56 -8.13
C GLY A 218 -17.13 20.97 -9.37
N ASN A 219 -16.72 19.77 -9.78
CA ASN A 219 -17.27 19.01 -10.89
C ASN A 219 -17.73 17.63 -10.41
N THR A 220 -18.89 17.61 -9.73
CA THR A 220 -19.35 16.43 -8.99
C THR A 220 -19.87 15.29 -9.86
N ARG A 221 -20.13 15.51 -11.15
CA ARG A 221 -20.66 14.50 -12.09
C ARG A 221 -20.14 14.74 -13.52
N PRO A 222 -18.84 14.51 -13.78
CA PRO A 222 -18.27 14.71 -15.12
C PRO A 222 -18.81 13.74 -16.18
N CYS A 223 -19.34 12.58 -15.76
CA CYS A 223 -19.98 11.63 -16.65
C CYS A 223 -21.07 10.85 -15.88
N THR A 224 -21.80 9.98 -16.58
CA THR A 224 -22.87 9.15 -16.01
C THR A 224 -22.38 8.13 -14.99
N ALA A 225 -21.09 7.80 -15.01
CA ALA A 225 -20.51 6.68 -14.29
C ALA A 225 -19.80 7.06 -12.99
N ILE A 226 -19.64 8.35 -12.68
CA ILE A 226 -19.01 8.79 -11.44
C ILE A 226 -19.75 9.96 -10.82
N ARG A 227 -19.86 9.95 -9.49
CA ARG A 227 -20.48 11.01 -8.71
C ARG A 227 -19.72 11.29 -7.43
N HIS A 228 -19.29 12.53 -7.23
CA HIS A 228 -18.83 13.08 -5.95
C HIS A 228 -20.03 13.59 -5.13
N SER A 229 -20.03 13.41 -3.80
CA SER A 229 -21.09 13.94 -2.92
C SER A 229 -21.00 15.45 -2.69
N GLY A 230 -19.80 16.01 -2.88
CA GLY A 230 -19.42 17.29 -2.30
C GLY A 230 -19.01 17.11 -0.83
N ASP A 231 -18.44 18.15 -0.24
CA ASP A 231 -17.96 18.10 1.14
C ASP A 231 -19.11 18.24 2.14
N ILE A 232 -19.18 17.28 3.06
CA ILE A 232 -20.11 17.25 4.18
C ILE A 232 -19.31 17.64 5.42
N MET A 233 -19.64 18.81 5.98
CA MET A 233 -18.88 19.42 7.06
C MET A 233 -19.68 19.37 8.37
N ASP A 234 -19.09 18.77 9.40
CA ASP A 234 -19.58 18.79 10.79
C ASP A 234 -18.69 19.69 11.63
N ASP A 235 -19.12 20.94 11.83
CA ASP A 235 -18.35 21.95 12.57
C ASP A 235 -18.26 21.65 14.07
N LEU A 236 -19.32 21.08 14.65
CA LEU A 236 -19.36 20.76 16.08
C LEU A 236 -18.40 19.62 16.39
N GLY A 237 -18.44 18.56 15.57
CA GLY A 237 -17.51 17.44 15.66
C GLY A 237 -16.13 17.71 15.08
N ARG A 238 -15.93 18.86 14.40
CA ARG A 238 -14.73 19.26 13.66
C ARG A 238 -14.27 18.18 12.67
N LYS A 239 -15.21 17.70 11.86
CA LYS A 239 -15.00 16.62 10.89
C LYS A 239 -15.51 17.02 9.52
N GLY A 240 -14.86 16.47 8.50
CA GLY A 240 -15.31 16.51 7.13
C GLY A 240 -15.42 15.11 6.56
N HIS A 241 -16.27 14.99 5.55
CA HIS A 241 -16.59 13.73 4.91
C HIS A 241 -17.02 13.96 3.46
N HIS A 242 -16.63 13.07 2.56
CA HIS A 242 -17.29 12.95 1.26
C HIS A 242 -17.17 11.54 0.70
N THR A 243 -17.97 11.27 -0.34
CA THR A 243 -17.95 10.01 -1.07
C THR A 243 -17.82 10.23 -2.57
N MET A 244 -17.17 9.28 -3.25
CA MET A 244 -17.22 9.12 -4.69
C MET A 244 -17.81 7.77 -5.05
N ASN A 245 -18.94 7.79 -5.73
CA ASN A 245 -19.62 6.60 -6.23
C ASN A 245 -19.23 6.37 -7.68
N VAL A 246 -18.80 5.17 -8.01
CA VAL A 246 -18.28 4.80 -9.34
C VAL A 246 -19.07 3.60 -9.85
N SER A 247 -19.76 3.78 -10.97
CA SER A 247 -20.49 2.75 -11.68
C SER A 247 -19.60 2.11 -12.74
N LEU A 248 -19.07 0.92 -12.44
CA LEU A 248 -18.07 0.23 -13.24
C LEU A 248 -18.59 -0.18 -14.62
N LYS A 249 -19.87 -0.55 -14.70
CA LYS A 249 -20.53 -0.99 -15.94
C LYS A 249 -20.94 0.17 -16.84
N ASN A 250 -21.24 1.33 -16.25
CA ASN A 250 -21.60 2.53 -17.00
C ASN A 250 -20.40 3.38 -17.39
N MET A 251 -19.19 3.02 -16.95
CA MET A 251 -17.96 3.73 -17.26
C MET A 251 -17.73 3.75 -18.77
N PRO A 252 -17.53 4.92 -19.40
CA PRO A 252 -17.27 5.01 -20.83
C PRO A 252 -16.14 4.07 -21.26
N SER A 253 -16.32 3.38 -22.40
CA SER A 253 -15.37 2.38 -22.89
C SER A 253 -13.99 2.97 -23.22
N THR A 254 -13.93 4.27 -23.51
CA THR A 254 -12.69 5.01 -23.75
C THR A 254 -11.86 5.22 -22.47
N VAL A 255 -12.48 5.20 -21.29
CA VAL A 255 -11.78 5.37 -20.01
C VAL A 255 -11.14 4.04 -19.62
N THR A 256 -9.81 4.05 -19.54
CA THR A 256 -9.00 2.87 -19.20
C THR A 256 -8.50 2.91 -17.75
N HIS A 257 -8.31 4.11 -17.19
CA HIS A 257 -7.85 4.29 -15.82
C HIS A 257 -8.64 5.37 -15.07
N LEU A 258 -8.86 5.13 -13.78
CA LEU A 258 -9.34 6.09 -12.79
C LEU A 258 -8.32 6.17 -11.68
N PHE A 259 -7.72 7.34 -11.46
CA PHE A 259 -6.78 7.56 -10.37
C PHE A 259 -7.44 8.36 -9.27
N PHE A 260 -7.46 7.80 -8.06
CA PHE A 260 -8.01 8.45 -6.88
C PHE A 260 -6.89 9.14 -6.12
N THR A 261 -7.02 10.45 -5.95
CA THR A 261 -6.02 11.30 -5.29
C THR A 261 -6.57 11.85 -4.00
N LEU A 262 -5.71 12.16 -3.05
CA LEU A 262 -6.02 12.87 -1.81
C LEU A 262 -5.11 14.08 -1.71
N SER A 263 -5.66 15.26 -1.40
CA SER A 263 -4.86 16.48 -1.34
C SER A 263 -5.35 17.48 -0.30
N ALA A 264 -4.41 18.19 0.32
CA ALA A 264 -4.69 19.29 1.22
C ALA A 264 -5.16 20.54 0.44
N TRP A 265 -6.29 21.13 0.83
CA TRP A 265 -6.83 22.34 0.20
C TRP A 265 -6.02 23.61 0.55
N SER A 266 -6.11 24.08 1.80
CA SER A 266 -5.37 25.28 2.26
C SER A 266 -4.12 24.93 3.04
N SER A 267 -4.19 23.86 3.82
CA SER A 267 -3.10 23.42 4.68
C SER A 267 -1.86 23.06 3.85
N PRO A 268 -0.64 23.27 4.39
CA PRO A 268 0.59 23.03 3.66
C PRO A 268 0.83 21.56 3.31
N ASN A 269 0.21 20.62 4.03
CA ASN A 269 0.34 19.19 3.77
C ASN A 269 -0.77 18.36 4.46
N ILE A 270 -0.83 17.07 4.11
CA ILE A 270 -1.83 16.11 4.60
C ILE A 270 -1.71 15.87 6.12
N SER A 271 -0.53 15.99 6.73
CA SER A 271 -0.34 15.76 8.18
C SER A 271 -1.13 16.72 9.08
N ARG A 272 -1.64 17.83 8.53
CA ARG A 272 -2.46 18.80 9.28
C ARG A 272 -3.87 18.30 9.56
N TYR A 273 -4.33 17.25 8.87
CA TYR A 273 -5.67 16.70 9.03
C TYR A 273 -5.61 15.49 9.96
N PRO A 274 -6.19 15.56 11.18
CA PRO A 274 -6.21 14.42 12.08
C PRO A 274 -7.14 13.30 11.58
N ASN A 275 -6.73 12.05 11.84
CA ASN A 275 -7.51 10.84 11.58
C ASN A 275 -8.08 10.71 10.14
N PRO A 276 -7.30 10.97 9.09
CA PRO A 276 -7.78 10.74 7.73
C PRO A 276 -8.01 9.24 7.54
N SER A 277 -9.16 8.87 6.99
CA SER A 277 -9.45 7.47 6.70
C SER A 277 -10.19 7.36 5.38
N LEU A 278 -9.79 6.39 4.57
CA LEU A 278 -10.46 6.04 3.33
C LEU A 278 -10.98 4.62 3.45
N LYS A 279 -12.27 4.47 3.13
CA LYS A 279 -12.89 3.17 2.92
C LYS A 279 -13.18 3.00 1.44
N PHE A 280 -13.04 1.76 0.99
CA PHE A 280 -13.43 1.37 -0.34
C PHE A 280 -14.32 0.14 -0.24
N TYR A 281 -15.55 0.22 -0.74
CA TYR A 281 -16.53 -0.86 -0.63
C TYR A 281 -17.44 -0.95 -1.85
N GLU A 282 -18.12 -2.08 -1.99
CA GLU A 282 -19.17 -2.26 -2.98
C GLU A 282 -20.47 -1.64 -2.45
N ALA A 283 -21.20 -0.90 -3.28
CA ALA A 283 -22.29 -0.05 -2.84
C ALA A 283 -23.42 -0.81 -2.14
N SER A 284 -23.70 -2.07 -2.52
CA SER A 284 -24.70 -2.89 -1.84
C SER A 284 -24.24 -3.47 -0.49
N LYS A 285 -22.94 -3.33 -0.16
CA LYS A 285 -22.30 -3.89 1.06
C LYS A 285 -21.40 -2.87 1.77
N PRO A 286 -21.92 -1.72 2.23
CA PRO A 286 -21.13 -0.65 2.85
C PRO A 286 -20.40 -1.06 4.15
N GLY A 287 -20.81 -2.16 4.80
CA GLY A 287 -20.12 -2.70 5.97
C GLY A 287 -18.91 -3.59 5.67
N LYS A 288 -18.65 -3.90 4.38
CA LYS A 288 -17.56 -4.77 3.96
C LYS A 288 -16.54 -3.98 3.15
N ASP A 289 -15.58 -3.39 3.87
CA ASP A 289 -14.45 -2.71 3.26
C ASP A 289 -13.62 -3.71 2.43
N LEU A 290 -13.47 -3.42 1.14
CA LEU A 290 -12.65 -4.14 0.19
C LEU A 290 -11.16 -3.79 0.35
N CYS A 291 -10.88 -2.56 0.80
CA CYS A 291 -9.55 -2.12 1.17
C CYS A 291 -9.62 -1.04 2.26
N LYS A 292 -8.65 -1.05 3.16
CA LYS A 292 -8.34 0.03 4.10
C LYS A 292 -6.87 0.38 3.95
N THR A 293 -6.57 1.67 3.85
CA THR A 293 -5.18 2.13 3.86
C THR A 293 -5.07 3.42 4.66
N THR A 294 -3.86 3.69 5.15
CA THR A 294 -3.52 4.92 5.87
C THR A 294 -2.36 5.59 5.18
N PHE A 295 -2.46 6.89 4.90
CA PHE A 295 -1.48 7.61 4.09
C PHE A 295 -0.39 8.28 4.93
N GLN A 296 0.13 7.59 5.95
CA GLN A 296 1.08 8.17 6.89
C GLN A 296 2.36 8.68 6.21
N HIS A 297 2.88 7.94 5.20
CA HIS A 297 4.06 8.34 4.45
C HIS A 297 3.85 9.63 3.64
N ALA A 298 2.62 9.92 3.25
CA ALA A 298 2.26 11.11 2.49
C ALA A 298 2.04 12.35 3.37
N GLY A 299 2.13 12.23 4.70
CA GLY A 299 1.80 13.31 5.63
C GLY A 299 2.56 14.62 5.37
N ALA A 300 3.82 14.55 4.91
CA ALA A 300 4.64 15.73 4.62
C ALA A 300 4.31 16.40 3.26
N TYR A 301 3.48 15.78 2.42
CA TYR A 301 3.20 16.21 1.06
C TYR A 301 1.83 16.87 0.93
N GLN A 302 1.66 17.67 -0.12
CA GLN A 302 0.37 18.31 -0.44
C GLN A 302 -0.65 17.34 -1.01
N ALA A 303 -0.21 16.36 -1.80
CA ALA A 303 -1.10 15.34 -2.34
C ALA A 303 -0.43 13.98 -2.47
N VAL A 304 -1.29 12.96 -2.57
CA VAL A 304 -0.92 11.58 -2.87
C VAL A 304 -1.91 10.99 -3.87
N VAL A 305 -1.39 10.28 -4.86
CA VAL A 305 -2.16 9.36 -5.70
C VAL A 305 -2.32 8.08 -4.88
N MET A 306 -3.52 7.84 -4.37
CA MET A 306 -3.79 6.77 -3.42
C MET A 306 -3.76 5.42 -4.13
N CYS A 307 -4.64 5.27 -5.12
CA CYS A 307 -4.81 4.04 -5.88
C CYS A 307 -5.34 4.36 -7.27
N SER A 308 -5.33 3.35 -8.13
CA SER A 308 -5.96 3.39 -9.45
C SER A 308 -6.90 2.21 -9.65
N LEU A 309 -8.03 2.47 -10.29
CA LEU A 309 -8.84 1.46 -10.95
C LEU A 309 -8.41 1.43 -12.41
N SER A 310 -7.84 0.32 -12.86
CA SER A 310 -7.42 0.13 -14.27
C SER A 310 -8.17 -1.05 -14.89
N ARG A 311 -8.49 -0.96 -16.18
CA ARG A 311 -8.99 -2.12 -16.93
C ARG A 311 -7.84 -3.10 -17.19
N GLY A 312 -7.91 -4.26 -16.58
CA GLY A 312 -6.97 -5.37 -16.81
C GLY A 312 -7.25 -6.12 -18.11
N LYS A 313 -6.53 -7.23 -18.29
CA LYS A 313 -6.76 -8.16 -19.42
C LYS A 313 -8.21 -8.67 -19.37
N HIS A 314 -8.87 -8.75 -20.52
CA HIS A 314 -10.30 -9.09 -20.67
C HIS A 314 -11.30 -8.04 -20.14
N GLY A 315 -10.85 -6.81 -19.87
CA GLY A 315 -11.74 -5.68 -19.58
C GLY A 315 -12.27 -5.61 -18.13
N LYS A 316 -11.79 -6.48 -17.24
CA LYS A 316 -12.13 -6.48 -15.81
C LYS A 316 -11.43 -5.33 -15.08
N TRP A 317 -12.07 -4.78 -14.05
CA TRP A 317 -11.46 -3.72 -13.24
C TRP A 317 -10.58 -4.30 -12.14
N GLU A 318 -9.36 -3.79 -12.05
CA GLU A 318 -8.38 -4.13 -11.03
C GLU A 318 -7.99 -2.87 -10.26
N ILE A 319 -7.76 -3.02 -8.96
CA ILE A 319 -7.37 -1.91 -8.09
C ILE A 319 -5.92 -2.06 -7.70
N PHE A 320 -5.12 -1.06 -8.03
CA PHE A 320 -3.70 -1.01 -7.71
C PHE A 320 -3.41 0.07 -6.68
N GLU A 321 -2.61 -0.27 -5.68
CA GLU A 321 -2.02 0.73 -4.79
C GLU A 321 -1.04 1.58 -5.59
N SER A 322 -0.94 2.88 -5.27
CA SER A 322 0.10 3.74 -5.82
C SER A 322 0.94 4.38 -4.71
N GLY A 323 0.29 5.14 -3.82
CA GLY A 323 0.98 5.89 -2.76
C GLY A 323 1.94 6.98 -3.28
N LYS A 324 1.91 7.32 -4.57
CA LYS A 324 2.84 8.30 -5.15
C LYS A 324 2.49 9.72 -4.70
N CYS A 325 3.41 10.39 -4.02
CA CYS A 325 3.23 11.77 -3.60
C CYS A 325 3.38 12.75 -4.77
N SER A 326 2.66 13.87 -4.72
CA SER A 326 2.67 14.93 -5.74
C SER A 326 2.59 16.32 -5.10
N ALA A 327 3.06 17.32 -5.83
CA ALA A 327 3.00 18.74 -5.44
C ALA A 327 1.69 19.45 -5.86
N GLY A 328 0.78 18.73 -6.55
CA GLY A 328 -0.53 19.28 -6.94
C GLY A 328 -1.54 19.21 -5.79
N ASN A 329 -2.71 19.81 -5.98
CA ASN A 329 -3.86 19.65 -5.10
C ASN A 329 -5.15 20.08 -5.81
N ALA A 330 -6.25 20.12 -5.08
CA ALA A 330 -7.55 20.53 -5.60
C ALA A 330 -7.65 21.99 -6.11
N ARG A 331 -6.63 22.83 -5.85
CA ARG A 331 -6.51 24.18 -6.45
C ARG A 331 -5.73 24.20 -7.75
N ASN A 332 -4.87 23.21 -7.97
CA ASN A 332 -4.06 23.06 -9.18
C ASN A 332 -3.73 21.59 -9.44
N TYR A 333 -4.48 20.97 -10.35
CA TYR A 333 -4.34 19.56 -10.70
C TYR A 333 -3.22 19.25 -11.69
N GLU A 334 -2.57 20.25 -12.31
CA GLU A 334 -1.55 19.99 -13.34
C GLU A 334 -0.39 19.12 -12.85
N PRO A 335 0.18 19.33 -11.64
CA PRO A 335 1.23 18.44 -11.14
C PRO A 335 0.72 17.01 -10.86
N LEU A 336 -0.54 16.86 -10.43
CA LEU A 336 -1.16 15.55 -10.23
C LEU A 336 -1.37 14.82 -11.55
N LYS A 337 -1.85 15.53 -12.58
CA LYS A 337 -1.97 15.00 -13.95
C LYS A 337 -0.61 14.53 -14.47
N ALA A 338 0.41 15.37 -14.39
CA ALA A 338 1.77 15.02 -14.84
C ALA A 338 2.34 13.81 -14.08
N THR A 339 2.08 13.73 -12.77
CA THR A 339 2.47 12.59 -11.93
C THR A 339 1.80 11.32 -12.45
N ILE A 340 0.47 11.33 -12.62
CA ILE A 340 -0.30 10.18 -13.07
C ILE A 340 0.07 9.77 -14.50
N GLN A 341 0.26 10.72 -15.42
CA GLN A 341 0.71 10.41 -16.78
C GLN A 341 2.06 9.70 -16.79
N THR A 342 2.98 10.12 -15.91
CA THR A 342 4.26 9.43 -15.71
C THR A 342 4.02 8.00 -15.21
N LEU A 343 3.10 7.78 -14.26
CA LEU A 343 2.78 6.42 -13.77
C LEU A 343 2.28 5.51 -14.90
N ILE A 344 1.33 6.00 -15.70
CA ILE A 344 0.76 5.24 -16.82
C ILE A 344 1.86 4.93 -17.85
N SER A 345 2.72 5.90 -18.16
CA SER A 345 3.84 5.71 -19.11
C SER A 345 4.90 4.71 -18.65
N GLN A 346 4.92 4.37 -17.36
CA GLN A 346 5.84 3.39 -16.77
C GLN A 346 5.17 2.01 -16.55
N GLY A 347 3.93 1.84 -17.02
CA GLY A 347 3.25 0.55 -17.08
C GLY A 347 2.03 0.36 -16.15
N TYR A 348 1.50 1.43 -15.55
CA TYR A 348 0.24 1.35 -14.78
C TYR A 348 -1.03 1.11 -15.62
#